data_AF-A0A3D2MW17-F1
#
_entry.id   AF-A0A3D2MW17-F1
#
_cell.length_a   1.000
_cell.length_b   1.000
_cell.length_c   1.000
_cell.angle_alpha   90.00
_cell.angle_beta   90.00
_cell.angle_gamma   90.00
#
_symmetry.space_group_name_H-M   'P 1'
#
loop_
_entity.id
_entity.type
_entity.pdbx_description
1 polymer ?
#
loop_
_entity_poly.entity_id
_entity_poly.type
_entity_poly.pdbx_seq_one_letter_code
_entity_poly.pdbx_strand_id
1 'polypeptide(L)'
;MFSYAWQRMLNEMEATLNIYPNVKGIQVMNDMGNYLFSRYAGQWIPDTPARRQLILRNLANWNAFSNSSPVEGITQAVRSFYDNDKKISIYVFGDEFTGRSIEEVVLTVDRLNAEAGTGERRVRIHAVGFPVQFIRPPQLQDTGIRFATLMRELTHRNGGTFVGLNDFRP
;
A
#
# COMPACT_ATOMS: atom_id res chain seq x y z
N MET A 1 13.13 -9.07 -6.34
CA MET A 1 11.79 -8.88 -5.75
C MET A 1 11.21 -10.14 -5.11
N PHE A 2 11.30 -11.32 -5.73
CA PHE A 2 10.75 -12.58 -5.17
C PHE A 2 11.47 -13.14 -3.93
N SER A 3 12.58 -12.56 -3.49
CA SER A 3 13.34 -13.09 -2.34
C SER A 3 13.20 -12.19 -1.13
N TYR A 4 13.20 -12.84 0.04
CA TYR A 4 12.98 -12.30 1.38
C TYR A 4 11.51 -12.20 1.78
N ALA A 5 10.84 -11.06 1.61
CA ALA A 5 9.52 -10.82 2.20
C ALA A 5 8.32 -11.37 1.40
N TRP A 6 8.51 -11.84 0.17
CA TRP A 6 7.38 -12.04 -0.75
C TRP A 6 6.33 -13.01 -0.24
N GLN A 7 6.74 -14.18 0.28
CA GLN A 7 5.80 -15.14 0.84
C GLN A 7 5.06 -14.55 2.04
N ARG A 8 5.75 -13.80 2.90
CA ARG A 8 5.12 -13.12 4.02
C ARG A 8 4.16 -12.03 3.55
N MET A 9 4.49 -11.29 2.50
CA MET A 9 3.60 -10.30 1.89
C MET A 9 2.31 -10.94 1.36
N LEU A 10 2.39 -12.11 0.72
CA LEU A 10 1.20 -12.86 0.30
C LEU A 10 0.32 -13.26 1.50
N ASN A 11 0.93 -13.71 2.60
CA ASN A 11 0.20 -14.07 3.82
C ASN A 11 -0.50 -12.83 4.43
N GLU A 12 0.18 -11.69 4.49
CA GLU A 12 -0.41 -10.44 5.02
C GLU A 12 -1.48 -9.86 4.09
N MET A 13 -1.34 -10.02 2.77
CA MET A 13 -2.37 -9.69 1.79
C MET A 13 -3.61 -10.57 2.00
N GLU A 14 -3.43 -11.89 2.15
CA GLU A 14 -4.52 -12.81 2.45
C GLU A 14 -5.20 -12.47 3.79
N ALA A 15 -4.43 -12.21 4.84
CA ALA A 15 -4.96 -11.78 6.13
C ALA A 15 -5.77 -10.48 6.00
N THR A 16 -5.27 -9.49 5.26
CA THR A 16 -5.96 -8.21 5.01
C THR A 16 -7.28 -8.42 4.28
N LEU A 17 -7.30 -9.26 3.24
CA LEU A 17 -8.54 -9.62 2.54
C LEU A 17 -9.53 -10.33 3.48
N ASN A 18 -9.05 -11.18 4.38
CA ASN A 18 -9.88 -11.96 5.29
C ASN A 18 -10.46 -11.13 6.46
N ILE A 19 -9.77 -10.08 6.92
CA ILE A 19 -10.28 -9.17 7.96
C ILE A 19 -11.53 -8.42 7.50
N TYR A 20 -11.65 -8.13 6.20
CA TYR A 20 -12.83 -7.50 5.60
C TYR A 20 -13.54 -8.49 4.68
N PRO A 21 -14.31 -9.45 5.22
CA PRO A 21 -14.87 -10.55 4.43
C PRO A 21 -15.83 -10.08 3.34
N ASN A 22 -16.39 -8.87 3.46
CA ASN A 22 -17.29 -8.28 2.47
C ASN A 22 -16.94 -6.81 2.24
N VAL A 23 -16.47 -6.46 1.04
CA VAL A 23 -16.30 -5.08 0.56
C VAL A 23 -17.00 -4.88 -0.78
N LYS A 24 -17.26 -3.62 -1.17
CA LYS A 24 -17.93 -3.30 -2.46
C LYS A 24 -17.03 -3.64 -3.66
N GLY A 25 -15.72 -3.59 -3.48
CA GLY A 25 -14.73 -3.89 -4.51
C GLY A 25 -13.31 -3.79 -3.99
N ILE A 26 -12.39 -4.40 -4.72
CA ILE A 26 -10.97 -4.48 -4.40
C ILE A 26 -10.18 -3.99 -5.62
N GLN A 27 -9.02 -3.38 -5.40
CA GLN A 27 -8.06 -3.12 -6.46
C GLN A 27 -6.65 -3.33 -5.93
N VAL A 28 -5.75 -3.82 -6.78
CA VAL A 28 -4.35 -4.06 -6.46
C VAL A 28 -3.49 -3.40 -7.53
N MET A 29 -2.60 -2.52 -7.10
CA MET A 29 -1.64 -1.83 -7.94
C MET A 29 -0.28 -1.75 -7.23
N ASN A 30 0.79 -1.54 -7.98
CA ASN A 30 2.11 -1.33 -7.40
C ASN A 30 2.29 0.14 -7.00
N ASP A 31 3.44 0.43 -6.42
CA ASP A 31 3.90 1.75 -6.01
C ASP A 31 3.91 2.80 -7.15
N MET A 32 3.96 2.35 -8.40
CA MET A 32 3.89 3.22 -9.59
C MET A 32 2.48 3.36 -10.19
N GLY A 33 1.47 2.70 -9.62
CA GLY A 33 0.09 2.73 -10.11
C GLY A 33 -0.21 1.72 -11.23
N ASN A 34 0.69 0.78 -11.52
CA ASN A 34 0.42 -0.32 -12.46
C ASN A 34 -0.54 -1.32 -11.81
N TYR A 35 -1.64 -1.63 -12.48
CA TYR A 35 -2.66 -2.56 -12.01
C TYR A 35 -2.21 -4.01 -12.13
N LEU A 36 -2.48 -4.83 -11.10
CA LEU A 36 -2.31 -6.28 -11.17
C LEU A 36 -3.16 -6.90 -12.29
N PHE A 37 -4.38 -6.37 -12.49
CA PHE A 37 -5.26 -6.72 -13.60
C PHE A 37 -5.51 -5.51 -14.48
N SER A 38 -4.75 -5.36 -15.57
CA SER A 38 -4.86 -4.24 -16.50
C SER A 38 -6.28 -4.02 -17.05
N ARG A 39 -7.06 -5.09 -17.26
CA ARG A 39 -8.48 -5.01 -17.69
C ARG A 39 -9.41 -4.29 -16.70
N TYR A 40 -8.98 -4.14 -15.45
CA TYR A 40 -9.70 -3.40 -14.40
C TYR A 40 -9.04 -2.04 -14.11
N ALA A 41 -8.21 -1.50 -15.00
CA ALA A 41 -7.64 -0.17 -14.83
C ALA A 41 -8.76 0.88 -14.63
N GLY A 42 -8.66 1.66 -13.55
CA GLY A 42 -9.68 2.64 -13.18
C GLY A 42 -11.03 2.07 -12.74
N GLN A 43 -11.12 0.74 -12.54
CA GLN A 43 -12.36 0.07 -12.15
C GLN A 43 -12.15 -0.80 -10.92
N TRP A 44 -13.16 -0.83 -10.04
CA TRP A 44 -13.14 -1.75 -8.92
C TRP A 44 -13.30 -3.19 -9.43
N ILE A 45 -12.54 -4.12 -8.85
CA ILE A 45 -12.78 -5.56 -9.02
C ILE A 45 -13.90 -5.93 -8.03
N PRO A 46 -15.12 -6.31 -8.48
CA PRO A 46 -16.14 -6.86 -7.60
C PRO A 46 -15.60 -7.91 -6.63
N ASP A 47 -16.05 -7.85 -5.40
CA ASP A 47 -15.56 -8.73 -4.34
C ASP A 47 -16.27 -10.09 -4.40
N THR A 48 -15.53 -11.13 -4.79
CA THR A 48 -16.01 -12.52 -4.74
C THR A 48 -14.90 -13.46 -4.30
N PRO A 49 -15.22 -14.62 -3.68
CA PRO A 49 -14.20 -15.60 -3.30
C PRO A 49 -13.28 -16.00 -4.46
N ALA A 50 -13.84 -16.22 -5.65
CA ALA A 50 -13.09 -16.57 -6.85
C ALA A 50 -12.12 -15.45 -7.28
N ARG A 51 -12.50 -14.18 -7.13
CA ARG A 51 -11.66 -13.03 -7.49
C ARG A 51 -10.57 -12.78 -6.47
N ARG A 52 -10.84 -12.95 -5.17
CA ARG A 52 -9.81 -12.93 -4.11
C ARG A 52 -8.74 -13.99 -4.34
N GLN A 53 -9.17 -15.22 -4.63
CA GLN A 53 -8.26 -16.32 -5.00
C GLN A 53 -7.46 -16.01 -6.28
N LEU A 54 -8.06 -15.32 -7.25
CA LEU A 54 -7.35 -14.90 -8.46
C LEU A 54 -6.32 -13.80 -8.16
N ILE A 55 -6.64 -12.84 -7.30
CA ILE A 55 -5.72 -11.80 -6.83
C ILE A 55 -4.47 -12.44 -6.23
N LEU A 56 -4.63 -13.32 -5.22
CA LEU A 56 -3.49 -13.95 -4.55
C LEU A 56 -2.63 -14.77 -5.52
N ARG A 57 -3.26 -15.55 -6.43
CA ARG A 57 -2.53 -16.35 -7.42
C ARG A 57 -1.74 -15.53 -8.44
N ASN A 58 -2.30 -14.42 -8.93
CA ASN A 58 -1.60 -13.55 -9.87
C ASN A 58 -0.52 -12.75 -9.15
N LEU A 59 -0.83 -12.26 -7.95
CA LEU A 59 0.12 -11.54 -7.13
C LEU A 59 1.33 -12.42 -6.81
N ALA A 60 1.17 -13.71 -6.53
CA ALA A 60 2.28 -14.61 -6.22
C ALA A 60 3.40 -14.64 -7.29
N ASN A 61 3.07 -14.39 -8.55
CA ASN A 61 4.01 -14.40 -9.68
C ASN A 61 4.23 -13.01 -10.30
N TRP A 62 3.76 -11.95 -9.64
CA TRP A 62 3.77 -10.62 -10.23
C TRP A 62 5.16 -9.97 -10.13
N ASN A 63 5.75 -9.69 -11.29
CA ASN A 63 7.04 -9.03 -11.40
C ASN A 63 6.90 -7.68 -12.12
N ALA A 64 6.38 -6.69 -11.41
CA ALA A 64 6.30 -5.32 -11.88
C ALA A 64 7.51 -4.52 -11.37
N PHE A 65 8.01 -3.60 -12.19
CA PHE A 65 9.03 -2.64 -11.76
C PHE A 65 8.49 -1.75 -10.63
N SER A 66 9.34 -1.42 -9.66
CA SER A 66 9.06 -0.56 -8.51
C SER A 66 10.23 0.40 -8.31
N ASN A 67 9.91 1.65 -7.97
CA ASN A 67 10.89 2.68 -7.65
C ASN A 67 11.00 2.92 -6.12
N SER A 68 10.42 2.03 -5.30
CA SER A 68 10.36 2.11 -3.84
C SER A 68 9.85 3.47 -3.34
N SER A 69 8.83 4.01 -4.02
CA SER A 69 8.15 5.25 -3.68
C SER A 69 6.64 5.07 -3.76
N PRO A 70 5.89 5.19 -2.64
CA PRO A 70 4.45 4.94 -2.66
C PRO A 70 3.62 6.11 -3.19
N VAL A 71 4.23 7.29 -3.45
CA VAL A 71 3.46 8.51 -3.72
C VAL A 71 2.70 8.43 -5.03
N GLU A 72 3.27 7.82 -6.07
CA GLU A 72 2.66 7.66 -7.38
C GLU A 72 1.44 6.73 -7.32
N GLY A 73 1.59 5.57 -6.68
CA GLY A 73 0.54 4.58 -6.49
C GLY A 73 -0.60 5.10 -5.61
N ILE A 74 -0.29 5.76 -4.50
CA ILE A 74 -1.31 6.44 -3.66
C ILE A 74 -2.03 7.52 -4.48
N THR A 75 -1.28 8.30 -5.26
CA THR A 75 -1.86 9.36 -6.09
C THR A 75 -2.82 8.80 -7.12
N GLN A 76 -2.42 7.73 -7.80
CA GLN A 76 -3.24 7.02 -8.76
C GLN A 76 -4.50 6.46 -8.10
N ALA A 77 -4.37 5.80 -6.94
CA ALA A 77 -5.48 5.23 -6.20
C ALA A 77 -6.53 6.28 -5.82
N VAL A 78 -6.12 7.40 -5.21
CA VAL A 78 -7.05 8.46 -4.81
C VAL A 78 -7.72 9.08 -6.03
N ARG A 79 -6.96 9.41 -7.09
CA ARG A 79 -7.53 10.06 -8.29
C ARG A 79 -8.50 9.17 -9.05
N SER A 80 -8.23 7.87 -9.15
CA SER A 80 -9.06 6.95 -9.93
C SER A 80 -10.29 6.45 -9.19
N PHE A 81 -10.23 6.35 -7.87
CA PHE A 81 -11.22 5.60 -7.11
C PHE A 81 -11.99 6.39 -6.08
N TYR A 82 -11.56 7.61 -5.74
CA TYR A 82 -12.28 8.43 -4.78
C TYR A 82 -13.71 8.70 -5.22
N ASP A 83 -14.63 8.54 -4.28
CA ASP A 83 -16.06 8.75 -4.44
C ASP A 83 -16.65 9.13 -3.07
N ASN A 84 -17.38 10.24 -3.02
CA ASN A 84 -17.94 10.78 -1.77
C ASN A 84 -18.92 9.80 -1.08
N ASP A 85 -19.55 8.89 -1.82
CA ASP A 85 -20.51 7.92 -1.30
C ASP A 85 -19.85 6.60 -0.85
N LYS A 86 -18.51 6.54 -0.89
CA LYS A 86 -17.73 5.34 -0.56
C LYS A 86 -16.71 5.64 0.55
N LYS A 87 -16.66 4.75 1.53
CA LYS A 87 -15.52 4.69 2.46
C LYS A 87 -14.43 3.82 1.84
N ILE A 88 -13.27 4.43 1.59
CA ILE A 88 -12.16 3.80 0.87
C ILE A 88 -10.95 3.72 1.81
N SER A 89 -10.26 2.59 1.78
CA SER A 89 -9.02 2.36 2.52
C SER A 89 -7.94 1.87 1.56
N ILE A 90 -6.77 2.49 1.64
CA ILE A 90 -5.56 2.08 0.91
C ILE A 90 -4.67 1.34 1.91
N TYR A 91 -4.12 0.19 1.49
CA TYR A 91 -3.15 -0.57 2.25
C TYR A 91 -1.84 -0.60 1.47
N VAL A 92 -0.79 0.01 2.04
CA VAL A 92 0.55 0.04 1.46
C VAL A 92 1.38 -1.09 2.07
N PHE A 93 1.91 -1.96 1.23
CA PHE A 93 2.79 -3.05 1.63
C PHE A 93 4.18 -2.75 1.10
N GLY A 94 5.19 -2.67 1.98
CA GLY A 94 6.55 -2.33 1.56
C GLY A 94 7.60 -2.52 2.65
N ASP A 95 8.86 -2.50 2.25
CA ASP A 95 10.02 -2.76 3.10
C ASP A 95 11.05 -1.62 3.08
N GLU A 96 11.01 -0.76 2.07
CA GLU A 96 11.95 0.35 1.94
C GLU A 96 11.38 1.56 1.18
N PHE A 97 12.00 2.73 1.39
CA PHE A 97 11.70 3.98 0.70
C PHE A 97 13.00 4.62 0.20
N THR A 98 13.11 4.80 -1.11
CA THR A 98 14.29 5.39 -1.78
C THR A 98 14.03 6.79 -2.32
N GLY A 99 12.84 7.35 -2.09
CA GLY A 99 12.51 8.71 -2.52
C GLY A 99 13.30 9.78 -1.77
N ARG A 100 13.45 10.94 -2.41
CA ARG A 100 14.35 12.02 -1.94
C ARG A 100 13.91 12.63 -0.61
N SER A 101 12.62 12.88 -0.43
CA SER A 101 12.08 13.58 0.74
C SER A 101 10.81 12.91 1.28
N ILE A 102 10.83 12.60 2.58
CA ILE A 102 9.66 12.10 3.31
C ILE A 102 8.60 13.21 3.41
N GLU A 103 9.04 14.44 3.72
CA GLU A 103 8.15 15.58 3.86
C GLU A 103 7.42 15.89 2.57
N GLU A 104 8.11 15.85 1.43
CA GLU A 104 7.50 16.09 0.11
C GLU A 104 6.36 15.10 -0.13
N VAL A 105 6.59 13.80 0.11
CA VAL A 105 5.55 12.77 -0.04
C VAL A 105 4.38 13.01 0.90
N VAL A 106 4.65 13.31 2.18
CA VAL A 106 3.60 13.59 3.17
C VAL A 106 2.74 14.77 2.74
N LEU A 107 3.35 15.88 2.34
CA LEU A 107 2.64 17.09 1.91
C LEU A 107 1.86 16.87 0.60
N THR A 108 2.40 16.10 -0.34
CA THR A 108 1.70 15.73 -1.57
C THR A 108 0.43 14.92 -1.26
N VAL A 109 0.55 13.88 -0.42
CA VAL A 109 -0.60 13.06 -0.04
C VAL A 109 -1.59 13.87 0.81
N ASP A 110 -1.13 14.71 1.73
CA ASP A 110 -1.98 15.56 2.56
C ASP A 110 -2.85 16.49 1.70
N ARG A 111 -2.27 17.12 0.67
CA ARG A 111 -3.01 17.98 -0.26
C ARG A 111 -4.00 17.18 -1.11
N LEU A 112 -3.57 16.01 -1.60
CA LEU A 112 -4.40 15.18 -2.47
C LEU A 112 -5.61 14.58 -1.74
N ASN A 113 -5.39 14.16 -0.50
CA ASN A 113 -6.36 13.42 0.31
C ASN A 113 -7.20 14.33 1.23
N ALA A 114 -7.04 15.65 1.15
CA ALA A 114 -7.88 16.60 1.86
C ALA A 114 -9.30 16.65 1.23
N GLU A 115 -10.32 16.53 2.07
CA GLU A 115 -11.68 16.84 1.71
C GLU A 115 -11.95 18.34 1.90
N ALA A 116 -12.67 18.96 0.95
CA ALA A 116 -12.90 20.39 0.98
C ALA A 116 -13.87 20.76 2.11
N GLY A 117 -13.48 21.69 2.97
CA GLY A 117 -14.38 22.37 3.92
C GLY A 117 -14.74 21.60 5.19
N THR A 118 -14.43 20.30 5.29
CA THR A 118 -14.74 19.48 6.49
C THR A 118 -13.51 19.17 7.34
N GLY A 119 -12.30 19.25 6.77
CA GLY A 119 -11.08 18.76 7.40
C GLY A 119 -10.97 17.23 7.41
N GLU A 120 -11.94 16.51 6.82
CA GLU A 120 -11.90 15.07 6.66
C GLU A 120 -10.94 14.63 5.55
N ARG A 121 -10.63 13.33 5.53
CA ARG A 121 -9.77 12.72 4.52
C ARG A 121 -10.59 11.90 3.55
N ARG A 122 -10.31 12.07 2.25
CA ARG A 122 -11.00 11.37 1.16
C ARG A 122 -10.90 9.84 1.28
N VAL A 123 -9.74 9.34 1.69
CA VAL A 123 -9.48 7.93 1.94
C VAL A 123 -8.69 7.73 3.24
N ARG A 124 -8.82 6.55 3.87
CA ARG A 124 -7.90 6.13 4.93
C ARG A 124 -6.67 5.46 4.32
N ILE A 125 -5.50 5.68 4.92
CA ILE A 125 -4.25 5.05 4.47
C ILE A 125 -3.64 4.24 5.61
N HIS A 126 -3.50 2.94 5.39
CA HIS A 126 -2.87 1.97 6.27
C HIS A 126 -1.59 1.45 5.63
N ALA A 127 -0.70 0.89 6.43
CA ALA A 127 0.53 0.31 5.92
C ALA A 127 1.01 -0.89 6.74
N VAL A 128 1.62 -1.85 6.04
CA VAL A 128 2.33 -2.99 6.61
C VAL A 128 3.79 -2.91 6.15
N GLY A 129 4.70 -2.86 7.13
CA GLY A 129 6.14 -2.75 6.89
C GLY A 129 6.87 -4.06 7.11
N PHE A 130 7.61 -4.53 6.11
CA PHE A 130 8.44 -5.75 6.23
C PHE A 130 9.88 -5.37 6.59
N PRO A 131 10.48 -5.94 7.65
CA PRO A 131 11.80 -5.52 8.13
C PRO A 131 12.97 -6.10 7.31
N VAL A 132 12.86 -6.16 5.98
CA VAL A 132 13.87 -6.75 5.09
C VAL A 132 15.21 -6.05 5.22
N GLN A 133 15.21 -4.71 5.26
CA GLN A 133 16.46 -3.94 5.32
C GLN A 133 17.21 -4.14 6.64
N PHE A 134 16.54 -4.55 7.71
CA PHE A 134 17.15 -4.71 9.04
C PHE A 134 18.01 -5.96 9.18
N ILE A 135 18.05 -6.85 8.17
CA ILE A 135 19.05 -7.93 8.11
C ILE A 135 20.43 -7.42 7.71
N ARG A 136 20.51 -6.23 7.12
CA ARG A 136 21.74 -5.64 6.63
C ARG A 136 22.52 -4.99 7.77
N PRO A 137 23.83 -4.74 7.62
CA PRO A 137 24.59 -3.92 8.56
C PRO A 137 23.92 -2.56 8.80
N PRO A 138 23.99 -1.98 10.03
CA PRO A 138 23.27 -0.76 10.40
C PRO A 138 23.40 0.40 9.40
N GLN A 139 24.60 0.61 8.84
CA GLN A 139 24.87 1.66 7.86
C GLN A 139 24.16 1.50 6.51
N LEU A 140 23.53 0.35 6.25
CA LEU A 140 22.75 0.04 5.04
C LEU A 140 21.24 -0.08 5.31
N GLN A 141 20.78 0.28 6.52
CA GLN A 141 19.35 0.15 6.90
C GLN A 141 18.53 1.42 6.64
N ASP A 142 19.15 2.48 6.11
CA ASP A 142 18.55 3.81 5.95
C ASP A 142 17.20 3.77 5.21
N THR A 143 17.10 3.04 4.11
CA THR A 143 15.87 2.98 3.29
C THR A 143 14.70 2.32 4.04
N GLY A 144 14.97 1.35 4.92
CA GLY A 144 13.97 0.72 5.79
C GLY A 144 13.51 1.65 6.92
N ILE A 145 14.46 2.37 7.54
CA ILE A 145 14.17 3.39 8.56
C ILE A 145 13.32 4.52 7.97
N ARG A 146 13.66 4.97 6.76
CA ARG A 146 12.92 6.00 6.03
C ARG A 146 11.51 5.52 5.67
N PHE A 147 11.34 4.26 5.27
CA PHE A 147 10.02 3.69 5.02
C PHE A 147 9.15 3.68 6.28
N ALA A 148 9.67 3.17 7.40
CA ALA A 148 8.94 3.13 8.65
C ALA A 148 8.57 4.54 9.14
N THR A 149 9.48 5.50 8.99
CA THR A 149 9.24 6.92 9.31
C THR A 149 8.12 7.49 8.44
N LEU A 150 8.19 7.29 7.12
CA LEU A 150 7.19 7.77 6.18
C LEU A 150 5.81 7.15 6.45
N MET A 151 5.73 5.83 6.64
CA MET A 151 4.47 5.14 6.87
C MET A 151 3.84 5.54 8.22
N ARG A 152 4.65 5.74 9.27
CA ARG A 152 4.15 6.27 10.54
C ARG A 152 3.45 7.62 10.36
N GLU A 153 4.10 8.56 9.68
CA GLU A 153 3.53 9.89 9.45
C GLU A 153 2.32 9.86 8.51
N LEU A 154 2.42 9.16 7.38
CA LEU A 154 1.34 9.07 6.39
C LEU A 154 0.09 8.44 7.00
N THR A 155 0.21 7.31 7.69
CA THR A 155 -0.95 6.63 8.25
C THR A 155 -1.61 7.46 9.36
N HIS A 156 -0.81 8.10 10.22
CA HIS A 156 -1.33 8.98 11.28
C HIS A 156 -2.15 10.14 10.71
N ARG A 157 -1.61 10.85 9.71
CA ARG A 157 -2.26 12.02 9.09
C ARG A 157 -3.49 11.68 8.26
N ASN A 158 -3.61 10.41 7.85
CA ASN A 158 -4.69 9.92 6.98
C ASN A 158 -5.63 8.95 7.71
N GLY A 159 -5.64 8.98 9.05
CA GLY A 159 -6.63 8.25 9.87
C GLY A 159 -6.53 6.73 9.76
N GLY A 160 -5.35 6.20 9.48
CA GLY A 160 -5.09 4.76 9.43
C GLY A 160 -4.04 4.32 10.45
N THR A 161 -3.40 3.19 10.15
CA THR A 161 -2.46 2.54 11.08
C THR A 161 -1.28 1.97 10.31
N PHE A 162 -0.09 2.15 10.87
CA PHE A 162 1.12 1.47 10.42
C PHE A 162 1.44 0.29 11.34
N VAL A 163 1.61 -0.89 10.74
CA VAL A 163 2.07 -2.09 11.42
C VAL A 163 3.46 -2.45 10.88
N GLY A 164 4.49 -2.23 11.69
CA GLY A 164 5.83 -2.76 11.41
C GLY A 164 5.91 -4.21 11.88
N LEU A 165 6.22 -5.15 10.98
CA LEU A 165 6.35 -6.55 11.33
C LEU A 165 7.69 -6.80 12.04
N ASN A 166 7.69 -7.76 12.97
CA ASN A 166 8.91 -8.17 13.68
C ASN A 166 9.78 -9.13 12.83
N ASP A 167 9.22 -9.72 11.78
CA ASP A 167 9.92 -10.59 10.83
C ASP A 167 9.29 -10.45 9.43
N PHE A 168 10.08 -10.68 8.39
CA PHE A 168 9.66 -10.77 6.99
C PHE A 168 9.52 -12.22 6.51
N ARG A 169 9.84 -13.20 7.36
CA ARG A 169 9.67 -14.63 7.08
C ARG A 169 8.23 -15.07 7.44
N PRO A 170 7.70 -16.11 6.76
CA PRO A 170 6.39 -16.70 7.05
C PRO A 170 6.32 -17.35 8.45
#